data_AF-A2FPA5-F1
#
_entry.id   AF-A2FPA5-F1
#
_cell.length_a   1.000
_cell.length_b   1.000
_cell.length_c   1.000
_cell.angle_alpha   90.00
_cell.angle_beta   90.00
_cell.angle_gamma   90.00
#
_symmetry.space_group_name_H-M   'P 1'
#
loop_
_entity.id
_entity.type
_entity.pdbx_description
1 polymer ?
#
loop_
_entity_poly.entity_id
_entity_poly.type
_entity_poly.pdbx_seq_one_letter_code
_entity_poly.pdbx_strand_id
1 'polypeptide(L)'
;MIFSGIQKWKAPVTGKYQITAAGPRGTSFPNIKYGKGAILSSEFEIKQNSNIYILVGQFGTTVASNWGQSGSGGTFVAIEDPYSSETLQPVKTTVKPLIIAGAGGSSGDLDIASNCPINGKNGTDGISSIITEEGGGYTSGDGYAGSGYKSLSSDGRGASFLSGGVGSYSPKDDYYSYGGFGGGGASWNSAGGPGGWKGGNVTGVGCGSLGASSFTSGTKSKFIDGGNDGEGYVEIKIISNFCINCVVKCQSLSNSYYLIFHFLFISIFQAT
;
A
#
# COMPACT_ATOMS: atom_id res chain seq x y z
N MET A 1 6.60 18.51 0.30
CA MET A 1 7.92 17.88 0.56
C MET A 1 7.73 16.39 0.48
N ILE A 2 8.61 15.68 -0.23
CA ILE A 2 8.55 14.23 -0.44
C ILE A 2 9.80 13.61 0.20
N PHE A 3 9.64 12.57 1.02
CA PHE A 3 10.74 11.81 1.61
C PHE A 3 10.52 10.32 1.37
N SER A 4 11.43 9.68 0.64
CA SER A 4 11.30 8.27 0.29
C SER A 4 9.90 7.95 -0.23
N GLY A 5 9.37 8.70 -1.22
CA GLY A 5 8.02 8.50 -1.76
C GLY A 5 6.84 8.91 -0.87
N ILE A 6 7.05 9.21 0.43
CA ILE A 6 6.01 9.72 1.33
C ILE A 6 5.75 11.20 1.01
N GLN A 7 4.49 11.52 0.77
CA GLN A 7 4.02 12.88 0.52
C GLN A 7 3.39 13.47 1.78
N LYS A 8 3.70 14.74 2.07
CA LYS A 8 3.08 15.49 3.16
C LYS A 8 1.98 16.42 2.60
N TRP A 9 0.75 16.21 3.04
CA TRP A 9 -0.40 17.07 2.77
C TRP A 9 -0.85 17.77 4.06
N LYS A 10 -1.32 19.01 3.95
CA LYS A 10 -1.78 19.80 5.10
C LYS A 10 -3.26 20.12 4.92
N ALA A 11 -4.05 19.82 5.94
CA ALA A 11 -5.49 20.08 5.92
C ALA A 11 -5.77 21.60 5.80
N PRO A 12 -6.46 22.07 4.73
CA PRO A 12 -6.65 23.49 4.50
C PRO A 12 -7.65 24.12 5.46
N VAL A 13 -8.61 23.34 5.98
CA VAL A 13 -9.66 23.78 6.90
C VAL A 13 -9.99 22.69 7.92
N THR A 14 -10.57 23.07 9.05
CA THR A 14 -11.15 22.10 9.99
C THR A 14 -12.46 21.58 9.42
N GLY A 15 -12.65 20.26 9.41
CA GLY A 15 -13.85 19.67 8.80
C GLY A 15 -13.90 18.15 8.83
N LYS A 16 -14.96 17.60 8.24
CA LYS A 16 -15.09 16.19 7.89
C LYS A 16 -14.54 15.96 6.50
N TYR A 17 -13.67 14.97 6.39
CA TYR A 17 -13.01 14.55 5.16
C TYR A 17 -13.39 13.11 4.84
N GLN A 18 -13.77 12.86 3.59
CA GLN A 18 -13.79 11.51 3.04
C GLN A 18 -12.39 11.23 2.50
N ILE A 19 -11.76 10.16 2.98
CA ILE A 19 -10.51 9.67 2.40
C ILE A 19 -10.80 8.31 1.79
N THR A 20 -10.50 8.19 0.50
CA THR A 20 -10.51 6.93 -0.23
C THR A 20 -9.08 6.53 -0.54
N ALA A 21 -8.70 5.30 -0.21
CA ALA A 21 -7.41 4.71 -0.54
C ALA A 21 -7.62 3.40 -1.30
N ALA A 22 -6.77 3.16 -2.31
CA ALA A 22 -6.74 1.90 -3.02
C ALA A 22 -5.33 1.31 -3.01
N GLY A 23 -5.24 0.00 -2.71
CA GLY A 23 -4.01 -0.77 -2.88
C GLY A 23 -3.84 -1.12 -4.35
N PRO A 24 -2.61 -1.25 -4.87
CA PRO A 24 -2.36 -1.74 -6.22
C PRO A 24 -2.74 -3.23 -6.36
N ARG A 25 -2.97 -3.67 -7.60
CA ARG A 25 -3.01 -5.10 -7.94
C ARG A 25 -1.64 -5.76 -7.74
N GLY A 26 -1.63 -7.09 -7.64
CA GLY A 26 -0.42 -7.90 -7.75
C GLY A 26 0.12 -7.98 -9.17
N THR A 27 1.25 -8.66 -9.33
CA THR A 27 1.89 -8.91 -10.64
C THR A 27 1.65 -10.34 -11.08
N SER A 28 1.62 -10.56 -12.39
CA SER A 28 1.54 -11.92 -12.93
C SER A 28 2.22 -12.08 -14.27
N PHE A 29 2.41 -13.35 -14.63
CA PHE A 29 2.57 -13.78 -16.00
C PHE A 29 1.34 -13.51 -16.88
N PRO A 30 1.52 -13.43 -18.21
CA PRO A 30 0.42 -13.48 -19.14
C PRO A 30 -0.47 -14.70 -18.88
N ASN A 31 -1.79 -14.50 -18.86
CA ASN A 31 -2.81 -15.54 -18.66
C ASN A 31 -2.84 -16.21 -17.27
N ILE A 32 -2.01 -15.78 -16.32
CA ILE A 32 -2.09 -16.20 -14.91
C ILE A 32 -2.80 -15.10 -14.13
N LYS A 33 -3.62 -15.47 -13.14
CA LYS A 33 -4.36 -14.48 -12.33
C LYS A 33 -3.46 -13.89 -11.25
N TYR A 34 -3.52 -12.58 -11.08
CA TYR A 34 -3.07 -11.88 -9.87
C TYR A 34 -4.28 -11.52 -9.01
N GLY A 35 -4.02 -11.12 -7.78
CA GLY A 35 -5.00 -10.48 -6.92
C GLY A 35 -5.11 -8.99 -7.21
N LYS A 36 -6.31 -8.43 -7.11
CA LYS A 36 -6.58 -7.00 -7.16
C LYS A 36 -6.40 -6.37 -5.78
N GLY A 37 -6.07 -5.09 -5.73
CA GLY A 37 -5.95 -4.38 -4.46
C GLY A 37 -7.30 -3.95 -3.89
N ALA A 38 -7.37 -3.76 -2.57
CA ALA A 38 -8.59 -3.30 -1.90
C ALA A 38 -8.87 -1.82 -2.20
N ILE A 39 -10.15 -1.42 -2.21
CA ILE A 39 -10.57 -0.01 -2.14
C ILE A 39 -11.31 0.23 -0.83
N LEU A 40 -10.87 1.24 -0.08
CA LEU A 40 -11.47 1.65 1.18
C LEU A 40 -11.83 3.12 1.14
N SER A 41 -12.98 3.49 1.69
CA SER A 41 -13.40 4.88 1.84
C SER A 41 -13.99 5.11 3.23
N SER A 42 -13.51 6.10 3.97
CA SER A 42 -14.00 6.42 5.33
C SER A 42 -14.04 7.92 5.60
N GLU A 43 -14.85 8.33 6.56
CA GLU A 43 -14.93 9.72 7.04
C GLU A 43 -14.07 9.95 8.28
N PHE A 44 -13.36 11.08 8.29
CA PHE A 44 -12.48 11.53 9.38
C PHE A 44 -12.73 12.99 9.73
N GLU A 45 -12.67 13.33 11.02
CA GLU A 45 -12.63 14.72 11.47
C GLU A 45 -11.17 15.17 11.56
N ILE A 46 -10.81 16.18 10.76
CA ILE A 46 -9.42 16.65 10.64
C ILE A 46 -9.40 18.15 10.91
N LYS A 47 -8.47 18.56 11.78
CA LYS A 47 -8.27 19.97 12.12
C LYS A 47 -7.47 20.66 11.02
N GLN A 48 -7.74 21.94 10.82
CA GLN A 48 -6.93 22.80 9.96
C GLN A 48 -5.46 22.69 10.37
N ASN A 49 -4.58 22.72 9.37
CA ASN A 49 -3.13 22.63 9.52
C ASN A 49 -2.60 21.30 10.06
N SER A 50 -3.44 20.30 10.32
CA SER A 50 -2.98 18.93 10.59
C SER A 50 -2.16 18.41 9.40
N ASN A 51 -1.03 17.78 9.70
CA ASN A 51 -0.17 17.15 8.72
C ASN A 51 -0.63 15.71 8.48
N ILE A 52 -0.83 15.35 7.21
CA ILE A 52 -1.15 14.01 6.75
C ILE A 52 0.01 13.51 5.89
N TYR A 53 0.43 12.27 6.15
CA TYR A 53 1.47 11.56 5.42
C TYR A 53 0.82 10.49 4.55
N ILE A 54 1.14 10.53 3.26
CA ILE A 54 0.53 9.69 2.24
C ILE A 54 1.61 8.88 1.55
N LEU A 55 1.41 7.57 1.48
CA LEU A 55 2.18 6.65 0.67
C LEU A 55 1.26 6.00 -0.35
N VAL A 56 1.55 6.17 -1.64
CA VAL A 56 0.80 5.51 -2.69
C VAL A 56 1.55 4.24 -3.08
N GLY A 57 0.88 3.10 -2.92
CA GLY A 57 1.44 1.79 -3.26
C GLY A 57 1.63 1.63 -4.76
N GLN A 58 2.70 0.95 -5.15
CA GLN A 58 2.97 0.59 -6.55
C GLN A 58 3.00 -0.92 -6.73
N PHE A 59 2.68 -1.42 -7.91
CA PHE A 59 2.96 -2.83 -8.22
C PHE A 59 4.47 -3.10 -8.34
N GLY A 60 4.87 -4.32 -7.99
CA GLY A 60 6.26 -4.75 -8.13
C GLY A 60 6.65 -4.96 -9.60
N THR A 61 7.88 -5.35 -9.86
CA THR A 61 8.30 -5.70 -11.22
C THR A 61 7.70 -7.03 -11.67
N THR A 62 7.16 -7.04 -12.89
CA THR A 62 6.93 -8.29 -13.61
C THR A 62 8.26 -8.77 -14.16
N VAL A 63 8.63 -10.00 -13.81
CA VAL A 63 9.85 -10.64 -14.29
C VAL A 63 9.54 -11.53 -15.49
N ALA A 64 10.42 -11.51 -16.49
CA ALA A 64 10.23 -12.24 -17.75
C ALA A 64 10.67 -13.72 -17.68
N SER A 65 11.22 -14.19 -16.55
CA SER A 65 11.53 -15.60 -16.31
C SER A 65 10.31 -16.32 -15.76
N ASN A 66 10.30 -17.66 -15.81
CA ASN A 66 9.31 -18.56 -15.20
C ASN A 66 9.22 -18.50 -13.66
N TRP A 67 10.01 -17.66 -12.99
CA TRP A 67 10.07 -17.58 -11.53
C TRP A 67 8.87 -16.82 -10.93
N GLY A 68 8.73 -16.85 -9.61
CA GLY A 68 7.68 -16.08 -8.94
C GLY A 68 7.69 -14.59 -9.30
N GLN A 69 6.53 -13.95 -9.19
CA GLN A 69 6.35 -12.54 -9.53
C GLN A 69 6.38 -11.65 -8.29
N SER A 70 6.88 -10.42 -8.42
CA SER A 70 7.18 -9.55 -7.28
C SER A 70 5.91 -9.02 -6.61
N GLY A 71 5.91 -8.90 -5.30
CA GLY A 71 4.80 -8.36 -4.51
C GLY A 71 4.63 -6.86 -4.69
N SER A 72 3.39 -6.40 -4.73
CA SER A 72 3.03 -4.98 -4.82
C SER A 72 2.99 -4.32 -3.43
N GLY A 73 3.26 -3.03 -3.29
CA GLY A 73 3.23 -2.36 -1.99
C GLY A 73 1.87 -1.78 -1.63
N GLY A 74 1.58 -1.61 -0.33
CA GLY A 74 0.30 -1.06 0.14
C GLY A 74 0.19 0.46 -0.01
N THR A 75 -1.04 0.97 0.08
CA THR A 75 -1.31 2.41 0.11
C THR A 75 -1.65 2.83 1.55
N PHE A 76 -1.01 3.88 2.05
CA PHE A 76 -1.07 4.30 3.45
C PHE A 76 -1.42 5.78 3.57
N VAL A 77 -2.30 6.10 4.50
CA VAL A 77 -2.58 7.47 4.93
C VAL A 77 -2.53 7.51 6.45
N ALA A 78 -1.64 8.34 6.98
CA ALA A 78 -1.46 8.53 8.41
C ALA A 78 -1.51 10.03 8.75
N ILE A 79 -1.93 10.36 9.97
CA ILE A 79 -1.95 11.74 10.46
C ILE A 79 -0.91 11.92 11.55
N GLU A 80 -0.26 13.07 11.59
CA GLU A 80 0.63 13.45 12.68
C GLU A 80 -0.14 13.48 14.00
N ASP A 81 0.36 12.76 15.00
CA ASP A 81 -0.25 12.70 16.32
C ASP A 81 0.84 12.68 17.39
N PRO A 82 1.01 13.76 18.19
CA PRO A 82 2.04 13.82 19.22
C PRO A 82 1.84 12.83 20.37
N TYR A 83 0.66 12.20 20.47
CA TYR A 83 0.34 11.21 21.49
C TYR A 83 0.52 9.76 21.00
N SER A 84 0.82 9.57 19.71
CA SER A 84 1.13 8.24 19.19
C SER A 84 2.52 7.77 19.62
N SER A 85 2.68 6.47 19.87
CA SER A 85 3.97 5.82 20.10
C SER A 85 4.68 5.41 18.80
N GLU A 86 4.04 5.58 17.65
CA GLU A 86 4.52 5.11 16.36
C GLU A 86 5.29 6.22 15.63
N THR A 87 6.57 5.98 15.34
CA THR A 87 7.42 6.97 14.64
C THR A 87 7.56 6.64 13.17
N LEU A 88 7.21 7.60 12.31
CA LEU A 88 7.50 7.57 10.88
C LEU A 88 8.95 8.02 10.65
N GLN A 89 9.87 7.07 10.53
CA GLN A 89 11.31 7.28 10.54
C GLN A 89 11.81 8.29 9.49
N PRO A 90 11.33 8.28 8.23
CA PRO A 90 11.85 9.20 7.21
C PRO A 90 11.66 10.68 7.53
N VAL A 91 10.64 11.01 8.33
CA VAL A 91 10.32 12.40 8.73
C VAL A 91 10.44 12.62 10.24
N LYS A 92 10.83 11.60 11.00
CA LYS A 92 11.06 11.63 12.46
C LYS A 92 9.91 12.26 13.26
N THR A 93 8.68 11.90 12.91
CA THR A 93 7.47 12.38 13.60
C THR A 93 6.61 11.22 14.05
N THR A 94 5.84 11.42 15.10
CA THR A 94 4.84 10.45 15.54
C THR A 94 3.56 10.56 14.72
N VAL A 95 3.00 9.42 14.34
CA VAL A 95 1.82 9.34 13.47
C VAL A 95 0.83 8.29 13.96
N LYS A 96 -0.43 8.40 13.56
CA LYS A 96 -1.41 7.30 13.67
C LYS A 96 -2.02 6.98 12.31
N PRO A 97 -2.37 5.72 12.02
CA PRO A 97 -2.97 5.36 10.75
C PRO A 97 -4.41 5.90 10.66
N LEU A 98 -4.74 6.53 9.53
CA LEU A 98 -6.13 6.87 9.18
C LEU A 98 -6.75 5.74 8.38
N ILE A 99 -6.15 5.44 7.23
CA ILE A 99 -6.65 4.43 6.29
C ILE A 99 -5.48 3.80 5.54
N ILE A 100 -5.55 2.48 5.36
CA ILE A 100 -4.53 1.67 4.70
C ILE A 100 -5.25 0.68 3.80
N ALA A 101 -4.90 0.67 2.53
CA ALA A 101 -5.45 -0.24 1.54
C ALA A 101 -4.40 -1.29 1.14
N GLY A 102 -4.73 -2.55 1.41
CA GLY A 102 -3.87 -3.69 1.11
C GLY A 102 -3.78 -3.96 -0.39
N ALA A 103 -2.58 -4.27 -0.85
CA ALA A 103 -2.33 -4.66 -2.23
C ALA A 103 -2.74 -6.11 -2.51
N GLY A 104 -3.04 -6.40 -3.77
CA GLY A 104 -3.34 -7.75 -4.24
C GLY A 104 -2.08 -8.62 -4.33
N GLY A 105 -2.27 -9.94 -4.22
CA GLY A 105 -1.20 -10.93 -4.30
C GLY A 105 -0.69 -11.17 -5.72
N SER A 106 0.57 -11.59 -5.82
CA SER A 106 1.26 -11.86 -7.08
C SER A 106 1.32 -13.35 -7.41
N SER A 107 1.56 -13.66 -8.68
CA SER A 107 1.61 -15.04 -9.15
C SER A 107 2.90 -15.75 -8.76
N GLY A 108 2.81 -17.06 -8.51
CA GLY A 108 3.93 -17.95 -8.23
C GLY A 108 4.71 -18.35 -9.49
N ASP A 109 5.66 -19.26 -9.29
CA ASP A 109 6.52 -19.84 -10.33
C ASP A 109 5.71 -20.73 -11.30
N LEU A 110 6.03 -20.68 -12.59
CA LEU A 110 5.36 -21.49 -13.62
C LEU A 110 5.79 -22.95 -13.60
N ASP A 111 6.96 -23.29 -13.06
CA ASP A 111 7.58 -24.61 -13.15
C ASP A 111 7.39 -25.44 -11.87
N ILE A 112 7.30 -24.80 -10.69
CA ILE A 112 7.42 -25.48 -9.38
C ILE A 112 6.10 -25.56 -8.59
N ALA A 113 4.97 -25.09 -9.14
CA ALA A 113 3.70 -24.91 -8.40
C ALA A 113 2.98 -26.18 -7.88
N SER A 114 3.55 -27.38 -7.99
CA SER A 114 2.89 -28.65 -7.65
C SER A 114 2.60 -28.86 -6.15
N ASN A 115 3.15 -28.05 -5.25
CA ASN A 115 2.99 -28.21 -3.78
C ASN A 115 2.06 -27.16 -3.13
N CYS A 116 1.27 -26.41 -3.90
CA CYS A 116 0.53 -25.26 -3.37
C CYS A 116 -0.95 -25.57 -3.06
N PRO A 117 -1.41 -25.42 -1.80
CA PRO A 117 -2.78 -25.78 -1.40
C PRO A 117 -3.88 -24.78 -1.82
N ILE A 118 -3.53 -23.58 -2.31
CA ILE A 118 -4.49 -22.54 -2.74
C ILE A 118 -3.97 -21.91 -4.02
N ASN A 119 -4.74 -21.96 -5.11
CA ASN A 119 -4.48 -21.17 -6.33
C ASN A 119 -2.98 -21.16 -6.69
N GLY A 120 -2.32 -22.32 -6.75
CA GLY A 120 -0.88 -22.40 -6.54
C GLY A 120 0.01 -21.44 -7.32
N LYS A 121 -0.42 -21.03 -8.52
CA LYS A 121 0.25 -19.99 -9.32
C LYS A 121 -0.39 -18.62 -9.22
N ASN A 122 -1.63 -18.46 -8.78
CA ASN A 122 -2.35 -17.20 -8.78
C ASN A 122 -2.21 -16.43 -7.46
N GLY A 123 -2.23 -15.11 -7.55
CA GLY A 123 -2.40 -14.26 -6.38
C GLY A 123 -3.86 -14.20 -5.88
N THR A 124 -4.06 -13.78 -4.63
CA THR A 124 -5.41 -13.48 -4.10
C THR A 124 -5.59 -11.98 -3.88
N ASP A 125 -6.84 -11.51 -3.92
CA ASP A 125 -7.16 -10.11 -3.70
C ASP A 125 -6.73 -9.60 -2.32
N GLY A 126 -6.45 -8.30 -2.23
CA GLY A 126 -6.11 -7.61 -0.99
C GLY A 126 -7.31 -7.60 -0.05
N ILE A 127 -7.17 -8.25 1.10
CA ILE A 127 -8.30 -8.54 1.98
C ILE A 127 -8.72 -7.28 2.76
N SER A 128 -10.01 -6.96 2.66
CA SER A 128 -10.67 -5.99 3.54
C SER A 128 -11.06 -6.62 4.88
N SER A 129 -10.10 -6.99 5.72
CA SER A 129 -10.38 -7.30 7.12
C SER A 129 -9.79 -6.20 7.98
N ILE A 130 -10.63 -5.59 8.84
CA ILE A 130 -10.14 -4.81 9.99
C ILE A 130 -9.53 -5.83 10.95
N ILE A 131 -8.38 -6.38 10.60
CA ILE A 131 -7.66 -7.27 11.50
C ILE A 131 -7.00 -6.40 12.57
N THR A 132 -7.31 -6.72 13.83
CA THR A 132 -6.77 -6.06 15.02
C THR A 132 -5.31 -6.40 15.27
N GLU A 133 -4.74 -7.35 14.52
CA GLU A 133 -3.33 -7.75 14.62
C GLU A 133 -2.48 -7.05 13.56
N GLU A 134 -1.52 -6.26 14.04
CA GLU A 134 -0.44 -5.66 13.27
C GLU A 134 0.63 -6.71 12.96
N GLY A 135 1.17 -6.77 11.75
CA GLY A 135 2.27 -7.72 11.49
C GLY A 135 2.73 -7.82 10.05
N GLY A 136 3.93 -8.37 9.84
CA GLY A 136 4.44 -8.66 8.49
C GLY A 136 3.82 -9.92 7.90
N GLY A 137 4.05 -10.15 6.61
CA GLY A 137 3.87 -11.49 6.07
C GLY A 137 4.91 -12.43 6.69
N TYR A 138 4.48 -13.63 7.09
CA TYR A 138 5.43 -14.73 7.30
C TYR A 138 6.04 -15.11 5.95
N THR A 139 7.18 -15.77 5.92
CA THR A 139 7.69 -16.41 4.70
C THR A 139 7.44 -17.90 4.84
N SER A 140 6.55 -18.46 4.04
CA SER A 140 6.56 -19.89 3.74
C SER A 140 6.99 -20.05 2.27
N GLY A 141 8.26 -20.35 2.05
CA GLY A 141 8.88 -20.49 0.73
C GLY A 141 10.09 -19.58 0.52
N ASP A 142 10.56 -19.53 -0.73
CA ASP A 142 11.79 -18.87 -1.17
C ASP A 142 11.60 -17.38 -1.57
N GLY A 143 10.35 -16.91 -1.64
CA GLY A 143 9.99 -15.51 -1.92
C GLY A 143 9.99 -14.63 -0.67
N TYR A 144 10.22 -13.33 -0.83
CA TYR A 144 10.22 -12.38 0.28
C TYR A 144 8.79 -11.93 0.62
N ALA A 145 8.45 -11.93 1.91
CA ALA A 145 7.16 -11.43 2.37
C ALA A 145 7.04 -9.91 2.19
N GLY A 146 5.81 -9.44 2.02
CA GLY A 146 5.51 -8.03 2.09
C GLY A 146 5.50 -7.52 3.52
N SER A 147 5.83 -6.25 3.70
CA SER A 147 5.78 -5.56 4.97
C SER A 147 4.43 -4.89 5.21
N GLY A 148 4.04 -4.90 6.49
CA GLY A 148 2.83 -4.23 6.97
C GLY A 148 3.06 -2.77 7.35
N TYR A 149 2.16 -2.24 8.18
CA TYR A 149 2.26 -0.89 8.73
C TYR A 149 3.46 -0.70 9.67
N LYS A 150 3.68 -1.65 10.61
CA LYS A 150 4.75 -1.57 11.62
C LYS A 150 5.88 -2.59 11.47
N SER A 151 5.70 -3.62 10.65
CA SER A 151 6.64 -4.74 10.65
C SER A 151 8.06 -4.29 10.30
N LEU A 152 8.99 -4.50 11.22
CA LEU A 152 10.41 -4.59 10.93
C LEU A 152 10.64 -6.05 10.56
N SER A 153 11.05 -6.32 9.34
CA SER A 153 11.45 -7.68 8.99
C SER A 153 12.91 -7.66 8.54
N SER A 154 13.70 -8.47 9.22
CA SER A 154 15.08 -8.77 8.87
C SER A 154 15.12 -9.55 7.55
N ASP A 155 16.17 -9.27 6.78
CA ASP A 155 16.64 -9.92 5.55
C ASP A 155 15.72 -9.83 4.32
N GLY A 156 16.07 -8.91 3.41
CA GLY A 156 15.68 -8.90 1.99
C GLY A 156 14.23 -8.53 1.67
N ARG A 157 13.44 -8.09 2.66
CA ARG A 157 12.01 -7.73 2.52
C ARG A 157 11.79 -6.24 2.34
N GLY A 158 10.62 -5.85 1.82
CA GLY A 158 10.24 -4.44 1.71
C GLY A 158 10.19 -3.79 3.09
N ALA A 159 10.50 -2.50 3.21
CA ALA A 159 10.36 -1.74 4.44
C ALA A 159 8.88 -1.45 4.74
N SER A 160 8.49 -1.50 6.02
CA SER A 160 7.16 -1.04 6.44
C SER A 160 6.93 0.44 6.20
N PHE A 161 5.67 0.88 6.22
CA PHE A 161 5.33 2.29 6.13
C PHE A 161 6.09 3.15 7.15
N LEU A 162 6.14 2.74 8.43
CA LEU A 162 6.88 3.46 9.47
C LEU A 162 8.39 3.55 9.20
N SER A 163 8.94 2.62 8.41
CA SER A 163 10.34 2.60 7.98
C SER A 163 10.57 3.22 6.60
N GLY A 164 9.54 3.82 5.99
CA GLY A 164 9.62 4.52 4.70
C GLY A 164 9.09 3.75 3.50
N GLY A 165 8.56 2.54 3.68
CA GLY A 165 7.77 1.85 2.66
C GLY A 165 8.55 1.38 1.42
N VAL A 166 9.88 1.42 1.44
CA VAL A 166 10.72 1.00 0.31
C VAL A 166 10.41 -0.46 -0.08
N GLY A 167 10.23 -0.76 -1.36
CA GLY A 167 10.07 -2.15 -1.82
C GLY A 167 11.35 -2.96 -1.65
N SER A 168 11.26 -4.29 -1.60
CA SER A 168 12.48 -5.13 -1.51
C SER A 168 13.19 -5.26 -2.85
N TYR A 169 14.43 -5.74 -2.79
CA TYR A 169 15.25 -6.05 -3.94
C TYR A 169 15.93 -7.41 -3.75
N SER A 170 15.85 -8.26 -4.77
CA SER A 170 16.51 -9.57 -4.82
C SER A 170 17.38 -9.68 -6.07
N PRO A 171 18.73 -9.64 -5.93
CA PRO A 171 19.66 -10.02 -6.98
C PRO A 171 20.08 -11.48 -6.78
N LYS A 172 19.56 -12.41 -7.58
CA LYS A 172 20.04 -13.81 -7.59
C LYS A 172 20.22 -14.30 -9.01
N ASP A 173 21.34 -14.93 -9.33
CA ASP A 173 21.57 -15.73 -10.54
C ASP A 173 20.96 -15.13 -11.83
N ASP A 174 21.36 -13.90 -12.18
CA ASP A 174 20.88 -13.10 -13.34
C ASP A 174 19.40 -12.64 -13.32
N TYR A 175 18.73 -12.83 -12.18
CA TYR A 175 17.37 -12.40 -11.92
C TYR A 175 17.34 -11.19 -10.97
N TYR A 176 16.63 -10.14 -11.42
CA TYR A 176 16.39 -8.93 -10.66
C TYR A 176 14.90 -8.77 -10.41
N SER A 177 14.50 -8.85 -9.14
CA SER A 177 13.12 -8.57 -8.73
C SER A 177 13.09 -7.41 -7.74
N TYR A 178 12.14 -6.50 -7.98
CA TYR A 178 11.83 -5.38 -7.12
C TYR A 178 10.39 -5.50 -6.64
N GLY A 179 10.24 -5.53 -5.31
CA GLY A 179 8.94 -5.33 -4.68
C GLY A 179 8.43 -3.91 -4.89
N GLY A 180 7.11 -3.77 -4.94
CA GLY A 180 6.45 -2.49 -5.09
C GLY A 180 6.66 -1.58 -3.88
N PHE A 181 6.68 -0.27 -4.14
CA PHE A 181 6.72 0.73 -3.08
C PHE A 181 5.45 0.68 -2.23
N GLY A 182 5.57 0.80 -0.91
CA GLY A 182 4.57 0.41 0.09
C GLY A 182 4.86 -0.93 0.78
N GLY A 183 6.12 -1.39 0.75
CA GLY A 183 6.57 -2.58 1.45
C GLY A 183 6.40 -3.89 0.69
N GLY A 184 6.27 -3.88 -0.64
CA GLY A 184 6.19 -5.09 -1.45
C GLY A 184 7.45 -5.97 -1.35
N GLY A 185 7.24 -7.28 -1.37
CA GLY A 185 8.24 -8.33 -1.40
C GLY A 185 8.86 -8.53 -2.79
N ALA A 186 10.17 -8.73 -2.89
CA ALA A 186 10.80 -9.28 -4.09
C ALA A 186 10.47 -10.78 -4.19
N SER A 187 10.52 -11.31 -5.40
CA SER A 187 10.27 -12.71 -5.68
C SER A 187 11.56 -13.49 -5.89
N TRP A 188 11.42 -14.82 -5.87
CA TRP A 188 12.43 -15.77 -6.34
C TRP A 188 11.69 -17.02 -6.85
N ASN A 189 11.93 -18.22 -6.30
CA ASN A 189 11.14 -19.41 -6.62
C ASN A 189 9.67 -19.30 -6.16
N SER A 190 9.32 -18.30 -5.35
CA SER A 190 7.92 -17.98 -5.03
C SER A 190 7.61 -16.51 -5.29
N ALA A 191 6.32 -16.18 -5.32
CA ALA A 191 5.86 -14.81 -5.42
C ALA A 191 6.42 -13.95 -4.26
N GLY A 192 6.55 -12.65 -4.50
CA GLY A 192 6.76 -11.68 -3.43
C GLY A 192 5.44 -11.35 -2.75
N GLY A 193 5.45 -11.21 -1.43
CA GLY A 193 4.26 -10.85 -0.66
C GLY A 193 3.90 -9.36 -0.82
N PRO A 194 2.61 -9.00 -0.93
CA PRO A 194 2.20 -7.61 -1.04
C PRO A 194 2.25 -6.82 0.29
N GLY A 195 2.32 -5.50 0.23
CA GLY A 195 2.26 -4.61 1.39
C GLY A 195 0.82 -4.17 1.76
N GLY A 196 0.62 -3.80 3.03
CA GLY A 196 -0.69 -3.38 3.56
C GLY A 196 -0.66 -3.11 5.06
N TRP A 197 -1.80 -3.24 5.74
CA TRP A 197 -1.84 -3.18 7.21
C TRP A 197 -1.04 -4.34 7.81
N LYS A 198 -1.38 -5.56 7.36
CA LYS A 198 -0.53 -6.75 7.42
C LYS A 198 -0.12 -7.12 6.01
N GLY A 199 1.18 -7.35 5.82
CA GLY A 199 1.70 -7.79 4.52
C GLY A 199 1.18 -9.19 4.15
N GLY A 200 1.03 -9.43 2.85
CA GLY A 200 0.64 -10.73 2.32
C GLY A 200 1.76 -11.77 2.43
N ASN A 201 1.35 -13.02 2.61
CA ASN A 201 2.23 -14.18 2.78
C ASN A 201 2.23 -15.06 1.51
N VAL A 202 3.31 -15.77 1.30
CA VAL A 202 3.47 -16.84 0.30
C VAL A 202 3.13 -18.18 0.96
N THR A 203 2.33 -19.03 0.32
CA THR A 203 1.84 -20.27 0.94
C THR A 203 2.74 -21.49 0.75
N GLY A 204 3.86 -21.36 0.04
CA GLY A 204 4.84 -22.42 -0.22
C GLY A 204 5.87 -22.06 -1.30
N VAL A 205 6.85 -22.96 -1.52
CA VAL A 205 7.82 -22.86 -2.63
C VAL A 205 7.06 -22.99 -3.97
N GLY A 206 7.33 -22.12 -4.94
CA GLY A 206 6.60 -22.10 -6.20
C GLY A 206 5.29 -21.33 -6.15
N CYS A 207 4.82 -20.93 -4.98
CA CYS A 207 3.44 -20.49 -4.81
C CYS A 207 3.22 -18.99 -5.06
N GLY A 208 2.00 -18.66 -5.48
CA GLY A 208 1.45 -17.31 -5.45
C GLY A 208 1.34 -16.76 -4.03
N SER A 209 1.24 -15.44 -3.92
CA SER A 209 1.06 -14.79 -2.62
C SER A 209 -0.40 -14.48 -2.34
N LEU A 210 -0.75 -14.48 -1.05
CA LEU A 210 -2.00 -13.92 -0.56
C LEU A 210 -1.95 -12.40 -0.65
N GLY A 211 -3.10 -11.77 -0.85
CA GLY A 211 -3.28 -10.32 -0.74
C GLY A 211 -3.01 -9.81 0.67
N ALA A 212 -2.61 -8.55 0.76
CA ALA A 212 -2.36 -7.88 2.03
C ALA A 212 -3.66 -7.37 2.65
N SER A 213 -3.67 -7.20 3.97
CA SER A 213 -4.86 -6.70 4.65
C SER A 213 -4.95 -5.17 4.64
N SER A 214 -6.12 -4.66 4.99
CA SER A 214 -6.45 -3.24 5.01
C SER A 214 -6.85 -2.76 6.42
N PHE A 215 -6.86 -1.45 6.65
CA PHE A 215 -7.23 -0.87 7.93
C PHE A 215 -7.91 0.50 7.75
N THR A 216 -8.82 0.85 8.66
CA THR A 216 -9.32 2.23 8.79
C THR A 216 -9.73 2.50 10.24
N SER A 217 -9.38 3.70 10.75
CA SER A 217 -9.86 4.23 12.03
C SER A 217 -11.05 5.18 11.85
N GLY A 218 -11.50 5.38 10.62
CA GLY A 218 -12.59 6.29 10.27
C GLY A 218 -13.97 5.71 10.50
N THR A 219 -14.99 6.54 10.27
CA THR A 219 -16.40 6.15 10.38
C THR A 219 -17.05 6.06 9.00
N LYS A 220 -18.26 5.48 8.93
CA LYS A 220 -19.02 5.27 7.68
C LYS A 220 -18.21 4.62 6.56
N SER A 221 -17.41 3.62 6.95
CA SER A 221 -16.46 2.97 6.08
C SER A 221 -17.16 2.12 5.01
N LYS A 222 -16.68 2.23 3.77
CA LYS A 222 -17.04 1.36 2.64
C LYS A 222 -15.81 0.60 2.19
N PHE A 223 -16.00 -0.66 1.85
CA PHE A 223 -14.94 -1.59 1.49
C PHE A 223 -15.30 -2.34 0.23
N ILE A 224 -14.33 -2.46 -0.68
CA ILE A 224 -14.43 -3.29 -1.88
C ILE A 224 -13.18 -4.17 -1.90
N ASP A 225 -13.37 -5.46 -1.61
CA ASP A 225 -12.33 -6.47 -1.77
C ASP A 225 -12.01 -6.65 -3.27
N GLY A 226 -10.73 -6.70 -3.61
CA GLY A 226 -10.30 -6.80 -5.02
C GLY A 226 -10.81 -5.69 -5.95
N GLY A 227 -11.09 -4.49 -5.42
CA GLY A 227 -11.72 -3.41 -6.17
C GLY A 227 -10.82 -2.69 -7.17
N ASN A 228 -9.50 -2.75 -7.02
CA ASN A 228 -8.54 -1.99 -7.83
C ASN A 228 -7.61 -2.89 -8.67
N ASP A 229 -7.65 -2.67 -9.97
CA ASP A 229 -6.87 -3.41 -10.98
C ASP A 229 -5.68 -2.59 -11.53
N GLY A 230 -5.35 -1.48 -10.88
CA GLY A 230 -4.28 -0.56 -11.29
C GLY A 230 -3.23 -0.36 -10.21
N GLU A 231 -2.52 0.76 -10.32
CA GLU A 231 -1.67 1.29 -9.24
C GLU A 231 -2.50 1.72 -8.04
N GLY A 232 -1.84 1.92 -6.89
CA GLY A 232 -2.50 2.54 -5.76
C GLY A 232 -2.90 3.98 -6.04
N TYR A 233 -3.88 4.48 -5.28
CA TYR A 233 -4.24 5.90 -5.28
C TYR A 233 -4.81 6.33 -3.94
N VAL A 234 -4.79 7.64 -3.71
CA VAL A 234 -5.49 8.30 -2.59
C VAL A 234 -6.29 9.48 -3.11
N GLU A 235 -7.54 9.56 -2.68
CA GLU A 235 -8.44 10.70 -2.89
C GLU A 235 -8.85 11.26 -1.52
N ILE A 236 -8.75 12.59 -1.37
CA ILE A 236 -9.17 13.31 -0.16
C ILE A 236 -10.21 14.35 -0.56
N LYS A 237 -11.41 14.24 0.00
CA LYS A 237 -12.53 15.14 -0.29
C LYS A 237 -13.07 15.77 0.99
N ILE A 238 -13.27 17.08 1.00
CA ILE A 238 -13.97 17.77 2.09
C ILE A 238 -15.47 17.51 1.93
N ILE A 239 -16.12 16.97 2.97
CA ILE A 239 -17.57 16.72 2.99
C ILE A 239 -18.30 17.87 3.71
N SER A 240 -17.73 18.37 4.80
CA SER A 240 -18.24 19.53 5.52
C SER A 240 -17.11 20.26 6.24
N ASN A 241 -17.12 21.58 6.26
CA ASN A 241 -16.17 22.38 7.03
C ASN A 241 -16.84 22.91 8.31
N PHE A 242 -16.07 23.00 9.39
CA PHE A 242 -16.52 23.64 10.63
C PHE A 242 -15.95 25.06 10.65
N CYS A 243 -16.78 26.07 10.38
CA CYS A 243 -16.34 27.47 10.45
C CYS A 243 -16.24 27.91 11.91
N ILE A 244 -15.03 28.14 12.43
CA ILE A 244 -14.83 28.54 13.85
C ILE A 244 -14.83 30.08 14.03
N ASN A 245 -14.82 30.88 12.94
CA ASN A 245 -14.92 32.36 13.01
C ASN A 245 -15.75 32.95 11.86
N CYS A 246 -16.97 32.48 11.62
CA CYS A 246 -17.87 33.09 10.63
C CYS A 246 -18.57 34.33 11.20
N VAL A 247 -17.87 35.47 11.26
CA VAL A 247 -18.52 36.81 11.34
C VAL A 247 -18.77 37.40 9.95
N VAL A 248 -18.36 36.76 8.86
CA VAL A 248 -18.72 37.20 7.50
C VAL A 248 -19.13 35.99 6.65
N LYS A 249 -20.43 35.95 6.32
CA LYS A 249 -21.12 35.09 5.35
C LYS A 249 -20.55 33.67 5.19
N CYS A 250 -21.22 32.70 5.83
CA CYS A 250 -21.24 31.31 5.35
C CYS A 250 -21.77 31.30 3.89
N GLN A 251 -20.87 31.35 2.92
CA GLN A 251 -21.12 30.80 1.60
C GLN A 251 -20.65 29.35 1.63
N SER A 252 -21.56 28.42 1.35
CA SER A 252 -21.22 27.03 1.12
C SER A 252 -20.27 26.94 -0.07
N LEU A 253 -18.97 26.87 0.20
CA LEU A 253 -18.00 26.52 -0.84
C LEU A 253 -18.05 25.00 -1.01
N SER A 254 -18.96 24.53 -1.87
CA SER A 254 -18.91 23.21 -2.47
C SER A 254 -17.79 23.16 -3.52
N ASN A 255 -16.55 23.48 -3.14
CA ASN A 255 -15.41 23.29 -4.03
C ASN A 255 -14.81 21.92 -3.70
N SER A 256 -15.18 20.93 -4.51
CA SER A 256 -14.53 19.62 -4.52
C SER A 256 -13.09 19.82 -4.99
N TYR A 257 -12.13 19.90 -4.07
CA TYR A 257 -10.72 19.80 -4.41
C TYR A 257 -10.41 18.31 -4.64
N TYR A 258 -10.35 17.91 -5.91
CA TYR A 258 -9.83 16.60 -6.28
C TYR A 258 -8.30 16.68 -6.31
N LEU A 259 -7.66 16.23 -5.24
CA LEU A 259 -6.22 15.98 -5.27
C LEU A 259 -6.03 14.49 -5.54
N ILE A 260 -5.90 14.14 -6.82
CA ILE A 260 -5.63 12.77 -7.24
C ILE A 260 -4.12 12.63 -7.42
N PHE A 261 -3.48 11.87 -6.54
CA PHE A 261 -2.07 11.56 -6.67
C PHE A 261 -1.87 10.39 -7.65
N HIS A 262 -1.57 10.71 -8.92
CA HIS A 262 -1.06 9.74 -9.90
C HIS A 262 0.44 9.97 -10.09
N PHE A 263 1.25 8.91 -10.01
CA PHE A 263 2.65 9.00 -10.44
C PHE A 263 2.71 8.90 -11.97
N LEU A 264 3.15 9.97 -12.63
CA LEU A 264 3.56 9.98 -14.03
C LEU A 264 5.10 10.07 -14.07
N PHE A 265 5.77 9.09 -14.70
CA PHE A 265 7.20 9.13 -14.93
C PHE A 265 7.58 10.34 -15.79
N ILE A 266 8.39 11.26 -15.27
CA ILE A 266 9.21 12.15 -16.10
C ILE A 266 10.59 11.53 -16.18
N SER A 267 10.86 10.82 -17.27
CA SER A 267 12.22 10.46 -17.67
C SER A 267 12.94 11.75 -18.08
N ILE A 268 13.80 12.28 -17.21
CA ILE A 268 14.76 13.30 -17.63
C ILE A 268 15.88 12.57 -18.35
N PHE A 269 15.80 12.51 -19.68
CA PHE A 269 16.98 12.28 -20.50
C PHE A 269 17.86 13.52 -20.40
N GLN A 270 19.01 13.42 -19.71
CA GLN A 270 20.12 14.32 -19.98
C GLN A 270 20.64 13.98 -21.37
N ALA A 271 20.38 14.86 -22.34
CA ALA A 271 21.19 14.92 -23.54
C ALA A 271 22.57 15.49 -23.16
N THR A 272 23.60 14.77 -23.59
CA THR A 272 25.01 15.21 -23.54
C THR A 272 25.26 16.35 -24.51
#